data_AF-A0A2M8TH28-F1
#
_entry.id   AF-A0A2M8TH28-F1
#
_cell.length_a   1.000
_cell.length_b   1.000
_cell.length_c   1.000
_cell.angle_alpha   90.00
_cell.angle_beta   90.00
_cell.angle_gamma   90.00
#
_symmetry.space_group_name_H-M   'P 1'
#
loop_
_entity.id
_entity.type
_entity.pdbx_description
1 polymer ?
#
loop_
_entity_poly.entity_id
_entity_poly.type
_entity_poly.pdbx_seq_one_letter_code
_entity_poly.pdbx_strand_id
1 'polypeptide(L)'
;MVTQVFDMCISYKKNMEQILMSSQYTMIQVKGEYYVIPVVTGKEYQNNVICLNGEVAKYIFTYIYNKKEATNYMDIAQKVIQVFNVSLEKALVDIKHFVNELSEKGVITIDRKQ
;
A
#
# COMPACT_ATOMS: atom_id res chain seq x y z
N MET A 1 26.49 9.23 -1.34
CA MET A 1 26.31 8.57 -0.03
C MET A 1 24.82 8.56 0.28
N VAL A 2 24.15 7.43 0.13
CA VAL A 2 22.68 7.25 0.30
C VAL A 2 22.45 6.20 1.39
N THR A 3 23.07 6.40 2.55
CA THR A 3 23.29 5.30 3.51
C THR A 3 22.69 5.54 4.89
N GLN A 4 21.92 6.60 5.13
CA GLN A 4 21.55 6.98 6.51
C GLN A 4 20.05 6.96 6.84
N VAL A 5 19.14 6.70 5.89
CA VAL A 5 17.71 6.48 6.21
C VAL A 5 17.35 5.00 6.28
N PHE A 6 18.23 4.15 5.78
CA PHE A 6 18.20 2.74 6.13
C PHE A 6 18.24 2.61 7.66
N ASP A 7 19.03 3.37 8.42
CA ASP A 7 19.12 3.24 9.89
C ASP A 7 17.86 3.55 10.72
N MET A 8 16.86 4.26 10.20
CA MET A 8 15.62 4.51 10.96
C MET A 8 14.54 3.42 10.70
N CYS A 9 14.66 2.68 9.59
CA CYS A 9 13.94 1.41 9.38
C CYS A 9 14.79 0.17 9.76
N ILE A 10 16.11 0.34 9.91
CA ILE A 10 17.11 -0.66 10.29
C ILE A 10 17.50 -0.48 11.77
N SER A 11 16.54 -0.67 12.67
CA SER A 11 16.85 -1.45 13.88
C SER A 11 16.15 -2.82 13.86
N TYR A 12 15.43 -3.12 12.78
CA TYR A 12 14.58 -4.30 12.61
C TYR A 12 15.17 -5.38 11.65
N LYS A 13 16.51 -5.47 11.53
CA LYS A 13 17.20 -6.37 10.57
C LYS A 13 16.83 -7.87 10.62
N LYS A 14 16.14 -8.36 11.66
CA LYS A 14 15.89 -9.79 11.81
C LYS A 14 14.62 -10.34 11.15
N ASN A 15 13.67 -9.51 10.70
CA ASN A 15 12.39 -10.00 10.16
C ASN A 15 11.81 -9.08 9.06
N MET A 16 12.67 -8.54 8.18
CA MET A 16 12.24 -7.71 7.06
C MET A 16 12.25 -8.53 5.77
N GLU A 17 11.07 -8.78 5.21
CA GLU A 17 10.93 -9.49 3.94
C GLU A 17 10.48 -8.51 2.86
N GLN A 18 11.22 -8.44 1.75
CA GLN A 18 10.81 -7.65 0.60
C GLN A 18 9.78 -8.42 -0.22
N ILE A 19 8.64 -7.80 -0.51
CA ILE A 19 7.51 -8.47 -1.17
C ILE A 19 7.32 -7.97 -2.59
N LEU A 20 7.50 -6.67 -2.82
CA LEU A 20 7.29 -6.07 -4.13
C LEU A 20 8.30 -4.95 -4.34
N MET A 21 8.86 -4.87 -5.55
CA MET A 21 9.74 -3.78 -5.96
C MET A 21 9.27 -3.25 -7.31
N SER A 22 9.06 -1.94 -7.38
CA SER A 22 8.77 -1.23 -8.62
C SER A 22 9.69 -0.02 -8.76
N SER A 23 9.64 0.64 -9.91
CA SER A 23 10.32 1.92 -10.12
C SER A 23 9.75 3.06 -9.28
N GLN A 24 8.57 2.88 -8.67
CA GLN A 24 7.85 3.92 -7.95
C GLN A 24 7.77 3.67 -6.45
N TYR A 25 7.83 2.42 -6.00
CA TYR A 25 7.75 2.08 -4.57
C TYR A 25 8.31 0.67 -4.31
N THR A 26 8.61 0.40 -3.04
CA THR A 26 8.98 -0.91 -2.52
C THR A 26 8.02 -1.29 -1.40
N MET A 27 7.52 -2.52 -1.40
CA MET A 27 6.74 -3.07 -0.31
C MET A 27 7.61 -4.03 0.50
N ILE A 28 7.65 -3.82 1.81
CA ILE A 28 8.32 -4.70 2.77
C ILE A 28 7.31 -5.19 3.81
N GLN A 29 7.62 -6.31 4.45
CA GLN A 29 6.94 -6.79 5.64
C GLN A 29 7.88 -6.78 6.82
N VAL A 30 7.41 -6.26 7.95
CA VAL A 30 8.14 -6.22 9.22
C VAL A 30 7.21 -6.73 10.30
N LYS A 31 7.56 -7.86 10.93
CA LYS A 31 6.78 -8.46 12.05
C LYS A 31 5.28 -8.68 11.73
N GLY A 32 4.94 -9.03 10.49
CA GLY A 32 3.54 -9.28 10.09
C GLY A 32 2.80 -8.04 9.58
N GLU A 33 3.39 -6.85 9.71
CA GLU A 33 2.85 -5.61 9.14
C GLU A 33 3.51 -5.32 7.80
N TYR A 34 2.76 -4.67 6.91
CA TYR A 34 3.19 -4.38 5.56
C TYR A 34 3.45 -2.87 5.42
N TYR A 35 4.51 -2.49 4.72
CA TYR A 35 4.89 -1.10 4.54
C TYR A 35 5.15 -0.82 3.07
N VAL A 36 4.50 0.21 2.53
CA VAL A 36 4.76 0.72 1.19
C VAL A 36 5.64 1.96 1.33
N ILE A 37 6.80 1.87 0.69
CA ILE A 37 7.83 2.89 0.72
C ILE A 37 7.99 3.44 -0.70
N PRO A 38 7.50 4.65 -0.99
CA PRO A 38 7.70 5.24 -2.31
C PRO A 38 9.18 5.51 -2.56
N VAL A 39 9.61 5.28 -3.80
CA VAL A 39 10.96 5.59 -4.30
C VAL A 39 11.00 7.10 -4.61
N VAL A 40 10.87 7.91 -3.56
CA VAL A 40 11.04 9.37 -3.62
C VAL A 40 12.44 9.75 -3.17
N THR A 41 13.02 10.74 -3.84
CA THR A 41 14.33 11.30 -3.51
C THR A 41 14.18 12.47 -2.56
N GLY A 42 14.91 12.52 -1.44
CA GLY A 42 14.97 13.68 -0.55
C GLY A 42 14.21 13.51 0.78
N LYS A 43 13.89 14.63 1.45
CA LYS A 43 13.31 14.64 2.81
C LYS A 43 11.85 14.20 2.89
N GLU A 44 11.14 14.14 1.75
CA GLU A 44 9.72 13.76 1.66
C GLU A 44 9.48 12.29 1.97
N TYR A 45 10.52 11.46 1.90
CA TYR A 45 10.47 10.02 2.17
C TYR A 45 9.78 9.65 3.50
N GLN A 46 10.06 10.38 4.58
CA GLN A 46 9.53 10.02 5.91
C GLN A 46 8.03 10.26 6.06
N ASN A 47 7.45 11.19 5.29
CA ASN A 47 6.02 11.50 5.34
C ASN A 47 5.18 10.56 4.46
N ASN A 48 5.84 9.84 3.55
CA ASN A 48 5.18 9.08 2.48
C ASN A 48 5.23 7.56 2.68
N VAL A 49 5.81 7.06 3.78
CA VAL A 49 5.67 5.65 4.16
C VAL A 49 4.22 5.37 4.54
N ILE A 50 3.67 4.28 4.01
CA ILE A 50 2.29 3.85 4.25
C ILE A 50 2.32 2.52 4.97
N CYS A 51 1.73 2.48 6.17
CA CYS A 51 1.51 1.22 6.88
C CYS A 51 0.22 0.58 6.37
N LEU A 52 0.33 -0.68 5.96
CA LEU A 52 -0.75 -1.53 5.50
C LEU A 52 -1.10 -2.50 6.64
N ASN A 53 -2.24 -2.27 7.26
CA ASN A 53 -2.68 -3.03 8.42
C ASN A 53 -3.26 -4.39 8.00
N GLY A 54 -2.37 -5.38 7.89
CA GLY A 54 -2.72 -6.79 7.67
C GLY A 54 -2.88 -7.22 6.20
N GLU A 55 -3.25 -8.48 6.02
CA GLU A 55 -3.31 -9.14 4.69
C GLU A 55 -4.33 -8.49 3.75
N VAL A 56 -5.43 -7.93 4.27
CA VAL A 56 -6.46 -7.29 3.46
C VAL A 56 -5.91 -6.03 2.77
N ALA A 57 -5.23 -5.16 3.52
CA ALA A 57 -4.64 -3.94 2.98
C ALA A 57 -3.54 -4.24 1.95
N LYS A 58 -2.67 -5.23 2.23
CA LYS A 58 -1.68 -5.75 1.28
C LYS A 58 -2.32 -6.28 0.00
N TYR A 59 -3.40 -7.06 0.13
CA TYR A 59 -4.11 -7.62 -1.03
C TYR A 59 -4.70 -6.51 -1.91
N ILE A 60 -5.40 -5.54 -1.30
CA ILE A 60 -5.98 -4.39 -2.01
C ILE A 60 -4.88 -3.60 -2.73
N PHE A 61 -3.80 -3.28 -2.04
CA PHE A 61 -2.68 -2.53 -2.62
C PHE A 61 -2.06 -3.26 -3.82
N THR A 62 -1.78 -4.56 -3.66
CA THR A 62 -1.21 -5.40 -4.73
C THR A 62 -2.14 -5.48 -5.94
N TYR A 63 -3.46 -5.58 -5.70
CA TYR A 63 -4.46 -5.61 -6.76
C TYR A 63 -4.48 -4.31 -7.57
N ILE A 64 -4.59 -3.17 -6.86
CA ILE A 64 -4.60 -1.83 -7.48
C ILE A 64 -3.34 -1.62 -8.32
N TYR A 65 -2.18 -1.96 -7.75
CA TYR A 65 -0.92 -1.78 -8.46
C TYR A 65 -0.86 -2.61 -9.75
N ASN A 66 -1.19 -3.90 -9.68
CA ASN A 66 -1.09 -4.79 -10.83
C ASN A 66 -2.03 -4.37 -11.96
N LYS A 67 -3.18 -3.77 -11.61
CA LYS A 67 -4.14 -3.25 -12.59
C LYS A 67 -3.79 -1.84 -13.09
N LYS A 68 -2.87 -1.13 -12.43
CA LYS A 68 -2.50 0.28 -12.69
C LYS A 68 -3.69 1.26 -12.69
N GLU A 69 -4.84 0.83 -12.19
CA GLU A 69 -6.08 1.59 -12.19
C GLU A 69 -6.83 1.31 -10.88
N ALA A 70 -7.19 2.37 -10.17
CA ALA A 70 -7.95 2.32 -8.92
C ALA A 70 -9.37 2.88 -9.12
N THR A 71 -10.00 2.61 -10.26
CA THR A 71 -11.25 3.27 -10.68
C THR A 71 -12.51 2.47 -10.37
N ASN A 72 -12.42 1.16 -10.17
CA ASN A 72 -13.58 0.30 -9.90
C ASN A 72 -13.53 -0.35 -8.51
N TYR A 73 -14.01 0.37 -7.50
CA TYR A 73 -14.05 -0.14 -6.12
C TYR A 73 -14.91 -1.39 -5.95
N MET A 74 -15.94 -1.58 -6.80
CA MET A 74 -16.78 -2.77 -6.75
C MET A 74 -16.03 -4.03 -7.14
N ASP A 75 -15.18 -3.96 -8.17
CA ASP A 75 -14.34 -5.08 -8.58
C ASP A 75 -13.34 -5.46 -7.48
N ILE A 76 -12.68 -4.47 -6.88
CA ILE A 76 -11.77 -4.67 -5.73
C ILE A 76 -12.53 -5.31 -4.55
N ALA A 77 -13.71 -4.79 -4.21
CA ALA A 77 -14.51 -5.30 -3.10
C ALA A 77 -14.95 -6.75 -3.33
N GLN A 78 -15.39 -7.10 -4.54
CA GLN A 78 -15.74 -8.48 -4.89
C GLN A 78 -14.56 -9.44 -4.70
N LYS A 79 -13.34 -9.03 -5.08
CA LYS A 79 -12.13 -9.84 -4.84
C LYS A 79 -11.80 -9.99 -3.37
N VAL A 80 -11.91 -8.92 -2.59
CA VAL A 80 -11.68 -8.96 -1.13
C VAL A 80 -12.68 -9.88 -0.43
N ILE A 81 -13.96 -9.83 -0.79
CA ILE A 81 -15.01 -10.69 -0.21
C ILE A 81 -14.73 -12.16 -0.51
N GLN A 82 -14.32 -12.48 -1.75
CA GLN A 82 -13.97 -13.85 -2.16
C GLN A 82 -12.83 -14.44 -1.32
N VAL A 83 -11.89 -13.62 -0.86
CA VAL A 83 -10.68 -14.07 -0.16
C VAL A 83 -10.82 -14.01 1.36
N PHE A 84 -11.48 -12.99 1.91
CA PHE A 84 -11.45 -12.69 3.34
C PHE A 84 -12.79 -12.85 4.06
N ASN A 85 -13.86 -13.28 3.36
CA ASN A 85 -15.19 -13.50 3.92
C ASN A 85 -15.71 -12.30 4.75
N VAL A 86 -15.60 -11.11 4.18
CA VAL A 86 -16.10 -9.85 4.75
C VAL A 86 -17.40 -9.41 4.05
N SER A 87 -18.20 -8.56 4.69
CA SER A 87 -19.39 -7.99 4.04
C SER A 87 -18.99 -6.99 2.95
N LEU A 88 -19.82 -6.91 1.89
CA LEU A 88 -19.61 -5.98 0.78
C LEU A 88 -19.57 -4.51 1.24
N GLU A 89 -20.49 -4.14 2.13
CA GLU A 89 -20.57 -2.78 2.67
C GLU A 89 -19.29 -2.38 3.41
N LYS A 90 -18.79 -3.26 4.30
CA LYS A 90 -17.55 -3.02 5.04
C LYS A 90 -16.35 -2.96 4.11
N ALA A 91 -16.25 -3.89 3.15
CA ALA A 91 -15.16 -3.91 2.18
C ALA A 91 -15.12 -2.61 1.35
N LEU A 92 -16.27 -2.09 0.91
CA LEU A 92 -16.33 -0.86 0.13
C LEU A 92 -15.92 0.38 0.93
N VAL A 93 -16.35 0.50 2.19
CA VAL A 93 -15.95 1.59 3.07
C VAL A 93 -14.44 1.56 3.29
N ASP A 94 -13.91 0.38 3.64
CA ASP A 94 -12.49 0.19 3.91
C ASP A 94 -11.63 0.46 2.66
N ILE A 95 -12.03 -0.05 1.50
CA ILE A 95 -11.35 0.20 0.21
C ILE A 95 -11.37 1.69 -0.13
N LYS A 96 -12.51 2.37 0.01
CA LYS A 96 -12.62 3.79 -0.32
C LYS A 96 -11.73 4.64 0.57
N HIS A 97 -11.71 4.37 1.88
CA HIS A 97 -10.81 5.06 2.81
C HIS A 97 -9.35 4.81 2.43
N PHE A 98 -9.00 3.55 2.17
CA PHE A 98 -7.65 3.14 1.82
C PHE A 98 -7.15 3.78 0.52
N VAL A 99 -7.95 3.77 -0.55
CA VAL A 99 -7.59 4.40 -1.83
C VAL A 99 -7.45 5.92 -1.67
N ASN A 100 -8.32 6.57 -0.89
CA ASN A 100 -8.19 8.00 -0.61
C ASN A 100 -6.86 8.30 0.09
N GLU A 101 -6.48 7.53 1.11
CA GLU A 101 -5.20 7.70 1.82
C GLU A 101 -4.00 7.51 0.88
N LEU A 102 -4.03 6.48 0.03
CA LEU A 102 -2.98 6.27 -0.99
C LEU A 102 -2.90 7.45 -1.98
N SER A 103 -4.04 8.03 -2.35
CA SER A 103 -4.11 9.17 -3.26
C SER A 103 -3.61 10.46 -2.61
N GLU A 104 -3.97 10.72 -1.35
CA GLU A 104 -3.50 11.88 -0.59
C GLU A 104 -1.97 11.84 -0.39
N LYS A 105 -1.41 10.64 -0.25
CA LYS A 105 0.03 10.41 -0.15
C LYS A 105 0.74 10.32 -1.52
N GLY A 106 0.01 10.55 -2.61
CA GLY A 106 0.57 10.58 -3.98
C GLY A 106 1.06 9.22 -4.50
N VAL A 107 0.65 8.11 -3.89
CA VAL A 107 1.07 6.76 -4.28
C VAL A 107 0.27 6.23 -5.46
N ILE A 108 -1.00 6.62 -5.58
CA ILE A 108 -1.86 6.31 -6.73
C ILE A 108 -2.58 7.57 -7.20
N THR A 109 -2.92 7.62 -8.48
CA THR A 109 -3.78 8.67 -9.05
C THR A 109 -5.16 8.11 -9.28
N ILE A 110 -6.18 8.74 -8.71
CA ILE A 110 -7.58 8.43 -9.01
C ILE A 110 -8.02 9.38 -10.13
N ASP A 111 -8.33 8.87 -11.32
CA ASP A 111 -8.98 9.69 -12.35
C ASP A 111 -10.42 9.95 -11.89
N ARG A 112 -10.66 11.13 -11.30
CA ARG A 112 -11.98 11.59 -10.86
C ARG A 112 -12.81 12.04 -12.09
N LYS A 113 -13.03 11.13 -13.03
CA LYS A 113 -14.07 11.27 -14.05
C LYS A 113 -15.29 10.48 -13.59
N GLN A 114 -16.10 11.11 -12.74
CA GLN A 114 -17.50 10.75 -12.57
C GLN A 114 -18.32 12.01 -12.75
#